data_AF-A0A7V9QEJ9-F1
#
_entry.id   AF-A0A7V9QEJ9-F1
#
_cell.length_a   1.000
_cell.length_b   1.000
_cell.length_c   1.000
_cell.angle_alpha   90.00
_cell.angle_beta   90.00
_cell.angle_gamma   90.00
#
_symmetry.space_group_name_H-M   'P 1'
#
loop_
_entity.id
_entity.type
_entity.pdbx_description
1 polymer ?
#
loop_
_entity_poly.entity_id
_entity_poly.type
_entity_poly.pdbx_seq_one_letter_code
_entity_poly.pdbx_strand_id
1 'polypeptide(L)'
;RREGTIDQEEWQVMTNVMRLDEVRVGKVMTQRTQMIAVSVDASLAEAQRIMLHEGHLRLPVYSGTIDRVVGILLARDLWRAVAEGVKELSEVVREPTFVPEAKRVEDLIREMRHQRIKMAIVLDEFGGTAGLVTLEDLIEEIVGEIQDEHEMEPLPFEDELEGEVRISGSVSVVEVNERFDLSLPDDTYETIGGYVFGTLGRIARVGDEVILPGGLIRVLSVDGRRIERVAWVAEPAAESETV
;
A
#
# COMPACT_ATOMS: atom_id res chain seq x y z
N ARG A 1 11.02 40.04 2.92
CA ARG A 1 9.86 39.12 2.83
C ARG A 1 9.79 38.63 1.40
N ARG A 2 10.09 37.35 1.15
CA ARG A 2 9.80 36.69 -0.12
C ARG A 2 8.73 35.66 0.20
N GLU A 3 7.50 36.01 -0.12
CA GLU A 3 6.36 35.10 -0.22
C GLU A 3 6.48 34.30 -1.54
N GLY A 4 6.04 33.05 -1.53
CA GLY A 4 5.08 32.64 -2.55
C GLY A 4 5.48 31.59 -3.57
N THR A 5 6.47 30.73 -3.33
CA THR A 5 6.60 29.50 -4.13
C THR A 5 6.42 28.32 -3.19
N ILE A 6 5.21 27.77 -3.19
CA ILE A 6 4.92 26.47 -2.55
C ILE A 6 5.66 25.41 -3.38
N ASP A 7 6.37 24.51 -2.70
CA ASP A 7 7.10 23.41 -3.33
C ASP A 7 6.14 22.37 -3.95
N GLN A 8 6.59 21.56 -4.91
CA GLN A 8 5.72 20.55 -5.53
C GLN A 8 5.15 19.56 -4.50
N GLU A 9 5.95 19.14 -3.53
CA GLU A 9 5.53 18.27 -2.42
C GLU A 9 4.46 18.95 -1.55
N GLU A 10 4.70 20.21 -1.17
CA GLU A 10 3.73 20.99 -0.38
C GLU A 10 2.41 21.20 -1.14
N TRP A 11 2.47 21.41 -2.46
CA TRP A 11 1.29 21.48 -3.33
C TRP A 11 0.54 20.15 -3.39
N GLN A 12 1.26 19.02 -3.45
CA GLN A 12 0.66 17.70 -3.49
C GLN A 12 -0.09 17.40 -2.18
N VAL A 13 0.54 17.64 -1.04
CA VAL A 13 -0.09 17.48 0.28
C VAL A 13 -1.35 18.36 0.39
N MET A 14 -1.25 19.63 -0.02
CA MET A 14 -2.40 20.54 -0.02
C MET A 14 -3.55 20.02 -0.90
N THR A 15 -3.22 19.47 -2.08
CA THR A 15 -4.20 18.91 -3.01
C THR A 15 -4.85 17.65 -2.43
N ASN A 16 -4.07 16.77 -1.81
CA ASN A 16 -4.56 15.57 -1.13
C ASN A 16 -5.52 15.94 0.01
N VAL A 17 -5.17 16.92 0.85
CA VAL A 17 -6.06 17.44 1.90
C VAL A 17 -7.40 17.89 1.33
N MET A 18 -7.40 18.60 0.20
CA MET A 18 -8.64 19.08 -0.43
C MET A 18 -9.52 17.96 -1.00
N ARG A 19 -8.97 16.77 -1.28
CA ARG A 19 -9.69 15.63 -1.85
C ARG A 19 -10.06 14.56 -0.83
N LEU A 20 -9.57 14.67 0.41
CA LEU A 20 -9.82 13.71 1.49
C LEU A 20 -11.30 13.48 1.79
N ASP A 21 -12.13 14.49 1.56
CA ASP A 21 -13.56 14.36 1.74
C ASP A 21 -14.14 13.35 0.74
N GLU A 22 -13.60 13.23 -0.47
CA GLU A 22 -14.02 12.27 -1.49
C GLU A 22 -13.51 10.83 -1.27
N VAL A 23 -12.45 10.66 -0.47
CA VAL A 23 -11.82 9.36 -0.23
C VAL A 23 -12.60 8.57 0.82
N ARG A 24 -12.89 7.30 0.51
CA ARG A 24 -13.58 6.36 1.39
C ARG A 24 -12.59 5.45 2.11
N VAL A 25 -12.90 5.12 3.36
CA VAL A 25 -12.09 4.22 4.20
C VAL A 25 -11.83 2.87 3.52
N GLY A 26 -12.82 2.31 2.82
CA GLY A 26 -12.66 1.04 2.10
C GLY A 26 -11.57 1.04 1.02
N LYS A 27 -11.17 2.21 0.50
CA LYS A 27 -10.09 2.32 -0.50
C LYS A 27 -8.69 2.26 0.10
N VAL A 28 -8.56 2.62 1.38
CA VAL A 28 -7.27 2.86 2.06
C VAL A 28 -7.02 1.87 3.19
N MET A 29 -8.03 1.07 3.55
CA MET A 29 -7.92 0.05 4.58
C MET A 29 -7.00 -1.10 4.14
N THR A 30 -6.36 -1.73 5.13
CA THR A 30 -5.79 -3.06 4.95
C THR A 30 -6.93 -4.07 4.79
N GLN A 31 -6.98 -4.72 3.63
CA GLN A 31 -8.02 -5.69 3.29
C GLN A 31 -8.01 -6.88 4.26
N ARG A 32 -9.18 -7.46 4.55
CA ARG A 32 -9.33 -8.63 5.44
C ARG A 32 -8.32 -9.74 5.15
N THR A 33 -8.05 -10.02 3.88
CA THR A 33 -7.14 -11.08 3.43
C THR A 33 -5.67 -10.83 3.77
N GLN A 34 -5.32 -9.58 4.09
CA GLN A 34 -3.98 -9.14 4.46
C GLN A 34 -3.87 -8.80 5.95
N MET A 35 -4.96 -8.87 6.71
CA MET A 35 -4.96 -8.60 8.13
C MET A 35 -4.15 -9.66 8.89
N ILE A 36 -3.14 -9.19 9.63
CA ILE A 36 -2.54 -9.98 10.70
C ILE A 36 -3.42 -9.84 11.94
N ALA A 37 -3.96 -10.96 12.43
CA ALA A 37 -4.85 -11.02 13.58
C ALA A 37 -4.58 -12.26 14.43
N VAL A 38 -5.08 -12.27 15.67
CA VAL A 38 -4.91 -13.37 16.62
C VAL A 38 -6.25 -13.90 17.11
N SER A 39 -6.37 -15.21 17.32
CA SER A 39 -7.57 -15.78 17.93
C SER A 39 -7.69 -15.37 19.39
N VAL A 40 -8.92 -15.16 19.88
CA VAL A 40 -9.21 -14.94 21.31
C VAL A 40 -8.78 -16.13 22.17
N ASP A 41 -8.74 -17.33 21.59
CA ASP A 41 -8.34 -18.56 22.27
C ASP A 41 -6.82 -18.79 22.25
N ALA A 42 -6.05 -17.88 21.66
CA ALA A 42 -4.60 -17.99 21.61
C ALA A 42 -3.97 -17.66 22.98
N SER A 43 -2.81 -18.25 23.23
CA SER A 43 -2.01 -17.91 24.42
C SER A 43 -1.36 -16.52 24.28
N LEU A 44 -1.06 -15.87 25.41
CA LEU A 44 -0.30 -14.62 25.42
C LEU A 44 1.05 -14.75 24.70
N ALA A 45 1.71 -15.90 24.80
CA ALA A 45 2.99 -16.18 24.16
C ALA A 45 2.88 -16.28 22.63
N GLU A 46 1.78 -16.83 22.11
CA GLU A 46 1.51 -16.84 20.66
C GLU A 46 1.23 -15.44 20.14
N ALA A 47 0.38 -14.67 20.84
CA ALA A 47 0.12 -13.28 20.49
C ALA A 47 1.40 -12.43 20.48
N GLN A 48 2.27 -12.62 21.47
CA GLN A 48 3.56 -11.94 21.54
C GLN A 48 4.46 -12.31 20.37
N ARG A 49 4.50 -13.59 19.99
CA ARG A 49 5.31 -14.07 18.87
C ARG A 49 4.87 -13.45 17.55
N ILE A 50 3.55 -13.39 17.31
CA ILE A 50 2.98 -12.76 16.11
C ILE A 50 3.36 -11.27 16.09
N MET A 51 3.17 -10.54 17.19
CA MET A 51 3.53 -9.12 17.27
C MET A 51 5.02 -8.85 16.98
N LEU A 52 5.91 -9.68 17.51
CA LEU A 52 7.35 -9.52 17.31
C LEU A 52 7.79 -9.91 15.89
N HIS A 53 7.18 -10.95 15.31
CA HIS A 53 7.50 -11.40 13.95
C HIS A 53 7.03 -10.40 12.90
N GLU A 54 5.80 -9.90 13.03
CA GLU A 54 5.18 -8.99 12.07
C GLU A 54 5.49 -7.50 12.37
N GLY A 55 6.14 -7.21 13.50
CA GLY A 55 6.50 -5.84 13.88
C GLY A 55 5.32 -4.95 14.32
N HIS A 56 4.16 -5.53 14.64
CA HIS A 56 2.95 -4.79 14.96
C HIS A 56 2.76 -4.52 16.46
N LEU A 57 2.45 -3.27 16.81
CA LEU A 57 2.13 -2.87 18.19
C LEU A 57 0.67 -3.09 18.59
N ARG A 58 -0.19 -3.38 17.62
CA ARG A 58 -1.63 -3.64 17.80
C ARG A 58 -2.03 -4.82 16.93
N LEU A 59 -2.85 -5.71 17.47
CA LEU A 59 -3.43 -6.81 16.72
C LEU A 59 -4.95 -6.84 16.92
N PRO A 60 -5.74 -6.98 15.84
CA PRO A 60 -7.13 -7.43 15.95
C PRO A 60 -7.18 -8.82 16.60
N VAL A 61 -8.15 -8.99 17.49
CA VAL A 61 -8.45 -10.27 18.15
C VAL A 61 -9.79 -10.76 17.64
N TYR A 62 -9.86 -11.96 17.08
CA TYR A 62 -11.07 -12.52 16.50
C TYR A 62 -11.58 -13.76 17.24
N SER A 63 -12.86 -14.10 17.07
CA SER A 63 -13.46 -15.31 17.61
C SER A 63 -14.00 -16.20 16.50
N GLY A 64 -13.44 -17.41 16.40
CA GLY A 64 -13.78 -18.39 15.36
C GLY A 64 -13.20 -18.02 13.99
N THR A 65 -13.71 -16.95 13.38
CA THR A 65 -13.28 -16.48 12.06
C THR A 65 -12.86 -15.02 12.11
N ILE A 66 -12.00 -14.60 11.19
CA ILE A 66 -11.52 -13.21 11.10
C ILE A 66 -12.66 -12.21 10.81
N ASP A 67 -13.80 -12.68 10.29
CA ASP A 67 -14.99 -11.84 10.09
C ASP A 67 -15.57 -11.32 11.40
N ARG A 68 -15.27 -11.98 12.52
CA ARG A 68 -15.75 -11.63 13.86
C ARG A 68 -14.60 -11.16 14.74
N VAL A 69 -14.15 -9.93 14.50
CA VAL A 69 -13.23 -9.25 15.43
C VAL A 69 -13.99 -8.90 16.71
N VAL A 70 -13.45 -9.34 17.85
CA VAL A 70 -14.01 -9.12 19.19
C VAL A 70 -13.20 -8.10 20.00
N GLY A 71 -12.03 -7.69 19.52
CA GLY A 71 -11.29 -6.61 20.14
C GLY A 71 -9.92 -6.34 19.55
N ILE A 72 -9.15 -5.54 20.26
CA ILE A 72 -7.80 -5.12 19.87
C ILE A 72 -6.85 -5.36 21.03
N LEU A 73 -5.76 -6.09 20.76
CA LEU A 73 -4.66 -6.31 21.68
C LEU A 73 -3.58 -5.26 21.46
N LEU A 74 -3.11 -4.63 22.54
CA LEU A 74 -1.99 -3.69 22.51
C LEU A 74 -0.74 -4.37 23.08
N ALA A 75 0.41 -4.22 22.41
CA ALA A 75 1.68 -4.79 22.86
C ALA A 75 2.02 -4.40 24.30
N ARG A 76 1.80 -3.14 24.67
CA ARG A 76 2.01 -2.65 26.05
C ARG A 76 1.18 -3.41 27.08
N ASP A 77 -0.08 -3.66 26.77
CA ASP A 77 -1.01 -4.31 27.70
C ASP A 77 -0.69 -5.81 27.80
N LEU A 78 -0.30 -6.43 26.68
CA LEU A 78 0.24 -7.78 26.64
C LEU A 78 1.49 -7.94 27.52
N TRP A 79 2.49 -7.05 27.39
CA TRP A 79 3.71 -7.12 28.20
C TRP A 79 3.42 -6.96 29.69
N ARG A 80 2.48 -6.07 30.04
CA ARG A 80 2.02 -5.93 31.43
C ARG A 80 1.36 -7.22 31.92
N ALA A 81 0.47 -7.82 31.13
CA ALA A 81 -0.20 -9.07 31.45
C ALA A 81 0.79 -10.19 31.76
N VAL A 82 1.81 -10.34 30.91
CA VAL A 82 2.87 -11.33 31.08
C VAL A 82 3.66 -11.09 32.37
N ALA A 83 3.99 -9.83 32.68
CA ALA A 83 4.69 -9.48 33.91
C ALA A 83 3.85 -9.73 35.18
N GLU A 84 2.53 -9.54 35.09
CA GLU A 84 1.58 -9.74 36.19
C GLU A 84 1.10 -11.20 36.31
N GLY A 85 1.49 -12.08 35.39
CA GLY A 85 1.14 -13.51 35.41
C GLY A 85 -0.30 -13.79 34.96
N VAL A 86 -0.91 -12.88 34.19
CA VAL A 86 -2.20 -13.10 33.52
C VAL A 86 -2.08 -14.31 32.59
N LYS A 87 -3.13 -15.11 32.49
CA LYS A 87 -3.14 -16.32 31.65
C LYS A 87 -3.99 -16.18 30.42
N GLU A 88 -5.13 -15.52 30.56
CA GLU A 88 -6.13 -15.42 29.51
C GLU A 88 -5.91 -14.16 28.66
N LEU A 89 -5.88 -14.34 27.34
CA LEU A 89 -5.75 -13.23 26.40
C LEU A 89 -6.92 -12.26 26.54
N SER A 90 -8.14 -12.78 26.73
CA SER A 90 -9.38 -12.01 26.86
C SER A 90 -9.36 -10.94 27.95
N GLU A 91 -8.53 -11.10 28.99
CA GLU A 91 -8.43 -10.13 30.09
C GLU A 91 -7.70 -8.83 29.69
N VAL A 92 -6.95 -8.86 28.58
CA VAL A 92 -6.16 -7.71 28.09
C VAL A 92 -6.58 -7.23 26.70
N VAL A 93 -7.67 -7.78 26.17
CA VAL A 93 -8.30 -7.31 24.94
C VAL A 93 -9.13 -6.07 25.21
N ARG A 94 -8.98 -5.03 24.38
CA ARG A 94 -9.81 -3.83 24.43
C ARG A 94 -10.96 -3.92 23.43
N GLU A 95 -12.06 -3.24 23.74
CA GLU A 95 -13.17 -3.10 22.81
C GLU A 95 -12.70 -2.49 21.48
N PRO A 96 -13.09 -3.09 20.33
CA PRO A 96 -12.73 -2.56 19.02
C PRO A 96 -13.63 -1.39 18.66
N THR A 97 -13.11 -0.44 17.88
CA THR A 97 -13.93 0.58 17.21
C THR A 97 -14.28 0.09 15.82
N PHE A 98 -15.58 0.09 15.49
CA PHE A 98 -16.07 -0.33 14.18
C PHE A 98 -16.49 0.87 13.34
N VAL A 99 -16.18 0.82 12.05
CA VAL A 99 -16.55 1.85 11.07
C VAL A 99 -17.00 1.20 9.76
N PRO A 100 -17.97 1.78 9.03
CA PRO A 100 -18.36 1.25 7.73
C PRO A 100 -17.32 1.61 6.65
N GLU A 101 -17.11 0.73 5.68
CA GLU A 101 -16.20 0.97 4.53
C GLU A 101 -16.53 2.26 3.75
N ALA A 102 -17.80 2.65 3.74
CA ALA A 102 -18.29 3.82 3.01
C ALA A 102 -17.96 5.15 3.71
N LYS A 103 -17.45 5.14 4.94
CA LYS A 103 -17.10 6.35 5.71
C LYS A 103 -16.01 7.14 5.00
N ARG A 104 -16.06 8.46 5.11
CA ARG A 104 -15.03 9.35 4.55
C ARG A 104 -13.79 9.32 5.44
N VAL A 105 -12.61 9.36 4.81
CA VAL A 105 -11.32 9.37 5.52
C VAL A 105 -11.22 10.58 6.44
N GLU A 106 -11.59 11.77 5.97
CA GLU A 106 -11.53 13.01 6.75
C GLU A 106 -12.32 12.90 8.08
N ASP A 107 -13.54 12.35 8.02
CA ASP A 107 -14.39 12.15 9.19
C ASP A 107 -13.77 11.17 10.18
N LEU A 108 -13.19 10.08 9.66
CA LEU A 108 -12.55 9.06 10.49
C LEU A 108 -11.30 9.60 11.19
N ILE A 109 -10.46 10.38 10.49
CA ILE A 109 -9.28 11.04 11.11
C ILE A 109 -9.72 11.91 12.30
N ARG A 110 -10.75 12.74 12.13
CA ARG A 110 -11.25 13.61 13.20
C ARG A 110 -11.75 12.79 14.39
N GLU A 111 -12.50 11.71 14.13
CA GLU A 111 -13.02 10.83 15.18
C GLU A 111 -11.90 10.11 15.93
N MET A 112 -10.96 9.50 15.21
CA MET A 112 -9.82 8.78 15.81
C MET A 112 -8.96 9.70 16.68
N ARG A 113 -8.74 10.95 16.23
CA ARG A 113 -8.05 11.98 17.02
C ARG A 113 -8.82 12.36 18.28
N HIS A 114 -10.14 12.54 18.18
CA HIS A 114 -10.99 12.92 19.32
C HIS A 114 -11.05 11.79 20.36
N GLN A 115 -11.26 10.56 19.93
CA GLN A 115 -11.35 9.36 20.77
C GLN A 115 -9.97 8.85 21.23
N ARG A 116 -8.88 9.38 20.66
CA ARG A 116 -7.49 8.95 20.89
C ARG A 116 -7.25 7.46 20.60
N ILE A 117 -7.93 6.95 19.58
CA ILE A 117 -7.72 5.60 19.04
C ILE A 117 -6.77 5.66 17.83
N LYS A 118 -6.13 4.54 17.53
CA LYS A 118 -5.10 4.42 16.48
C LYS A 118 -5.39 3.31 15.48
N MET A 119 -6.43 2.52 15.70
CA MET A 119 -6.85 1.43 14.83
C MET A 119 -8.37 1.31 14.92
N ALA A 120 -9.01 1.09 13.78
CA ALA A 120 -10.42 0.79 13.67
C ALA A 120 -10.61 -0.44 12.77
N ILE A 121 -11.65 -1.23 13.07
CA ILE A 121 -12.06 -2.37 12.26
C ILE A 121 -13.11 -1.88 11.27
N VAL A 122 -12.89 -2.17 10.00
CA VAL A 122 -13.78 -1.75 8.92
C VAL A 122 -14.79 -2.86 8.66
N LEU A 123 -16.07 -2.51 8.64
CA LEU A 123 -17.17 -3.43 8.37
C LEU A 123 -17.68 -3.27 6.94
N ASP A 124 -18.06 -4.40 6.34
CA ASP A 124 -18.82 -4.44 5.09
C ASP A 124 -20.31 -4.18 5.32
N GLU A 125 -21.06 -4.15 4.23
CA GLU A 125 -22.53 -3.96 4.21
C GLU A 125 -23.34 -5.09 4.86
N PHE A 126 -22.72 -6.26 5.07
CA PHE A 126 -23.33 -7.42 5.72
C PHE A 126 -22.96 -7.50 7.22
N GLY A 127 -22.15 -6.57 7.72
CA GLY A 127 -21.66 -6.53 9.09
C GLY A 127 -20.48 -7.46 9.36
N GLY A 128 -19.88 -8.04 8.32
CA GLY A 128 -18.62 -8.76 8.40
C GLY A 128 -17.43 -7.81 8.42
N THR A 129 -16.27 -8.32 8.82
CA THR A 129 -15.02 -7.53 8.77
C THR A 129 -14.55 -7.40 7.32
N ALA A 130 -14.54 -6.19 6.78
CA ALA A 130 -13.97 -5.88 5.46
C ALA A 130 -12.45 -5.70 5.53
N GLY A 131 -11.95 -5.19 6.66
CA GLY A 131 -10.54 -4.85 6.83
C GLY A 131 -10.25 -4.17 8.18
N LEU A 132 -9.09 -3.56 8.28
CA LEU A 132 -8.73 -2.63 9.35
C LEU A 132 -8.07 -1.39 8.78
N VAL A 133 -8.09 -0.31 9.55
CA VAL A 133 -7.36 0.90 9.19
C VAL A 133 -6.72 1.53 10.42
N THR A 134 -5.51 2.04 10.27
CA THR A 134 -4.79 2.76 11.31
C THR A 134 -4.84 4.27 11.08
N LEU A 135 -4.55 5.07 12.11
CA LEU A 135 -4.51 6.53 11.91
C LEU A 135 -3.35 6.91 11.00
N GLU A 136 -2.28 6.13 11.06
CA GLU A 136 -1.08 6.23 10.24
C GLU A 136 -1.44 6.08 8.75
N ASP A 137 -2.18 5.01 8.37
CA ASP A 137 -2.66 4.78 6.99
C ASP A 137 -3.51 5.97 6.48
N LEU A 138 -4.39 6.52 7.33
CA LEU A 138 -5.24 7.65 6.93
C LEU A 138 -4.44 8.95 6.74
N ILE A 139 -3.33 9.12 7.45
CA ILE A 139 -2.46 10.29 7.32
C ILE A 139 -1.55 10.13 6.09
N GLU A 140 -1.15 8.91 5.75
CA GLU A 140 -0.38 8.59 4.55
C GLU A 140 -1.11 9.04 3.27
N GLU A 141 -2.45 8.93 3.22
CA GLU A 141 -3.26 9.47 2.12
C GLU A 141 -3.11 10.99 1.93
N ILE A 142 -2.70 11.70 2.98
CA ILE A 142 -2.49 13.14 2.97
C ILE A 142 -1.05 13.45 2.57
N VAL A 143 -0.12 12.84 3.30
CA VAL A 143 1.31 13.18 3.26
C VAL A 143 2.02 12.48 2.10
N GLY A 144 1.48 11.36 1.60
CA GLY A 144 2.25 10.36 0.86
C GLY A 144 3.02 9.46 1.83
N GLU A 145 3.78 8.50 1.29
CA GLU A 145 4.71 7.71 2.10
C GLU A 145 5.68 8.67 2.81
N ILE A 146 5.72 8.63 4.15
CA ILE A 146 6.70 9.40 4.93
C ILE A 146 8.03 8.69 4.74
N GLN A 147 8.76 9.08 3.71
CA GLN A 147 10.08 8.53 3.40
C GLN A 147 11.05 8.82 4.54
N ASP A 148 11.68 7.77 5.03
CA ASP A 148 12.79 7.89 5.97
C ASP A 148 13.95 8.60 5.24
N GLU A 149 14.73 9.43 5.93
CA GLU A 149 15.87 10.18 5.35
C GLU A 149 17.00 9.25 4.82
N HIS A 150 16.79 7.94 4.90
CA HIS A 150 17.69 6.86 4.50
C HIS A 150 17.15 6.00 3.36
N GLU A 151 15.90 6.20 2.92
CA GLU A 151 15.33 5.52 1.77
C GLU A 151 15.52 6.41 0.53
N MET A 152 16.57 6.13 -0.25
CA MET A 152 16.66 6.73 -1.59
C MET A 152 15.53 6.15 -2.43
N GLU A 153 14.63 7.00 -2.93
CA GLU A 153 13.65 6.59 -3.94
C GLU A 153 14.36 5.85 -5.08
N PRO A 154 13.83 4.69 -5.54
CA PRO A 154 14.14 4.24 -6.87
C PRO A 154 13.60 5.31 -7.84
N LEU A 155 14.51 5.96 -8.57
CA LEU A 155 14.15 6.99 -9.54
C LEU A 155 13.06 6.45 -10.51
N PRO A 156 12.07 7.27 -10.89
CA PRO A 156 11.03 6.88 -11.84
C PRO A 156 11.63 6.28 -13.11
N PHE A 157 12.72 6.88 -13.57
CA PHE A 157 13.58 6.41 -14.64
C PHE A 157 15.04 6.44 -14.18
N GLU A 158 15.74 5.33 -14.31
CA GLU A 158 17.19 5.31 -14.18
C GLU A 158 17.81 5.41 -15.58
N ASP A 159 18.93 6.13 -15.67
CA ASP A 159 19.64 6.38 -16.93
C ASP A 159 20.00 5.10 -17.69
N GLU A 160 20.06 5.22 -19.02
CA GLU A 160 20.31 4.13 -19.96
C GLU A 160 21.61 3.39 -19.64
N LEU A 161 21.49 2.11 -19.33
CA LEU A 161 22.61 1.18 -19.16
C LEU A 161 22.47 0.09 -20.22
N GLU A 162 23.45 0.00 -21.12
CA GLU A 162 23.51 -1.03 -22.17
C GLU A 162 22.29 -1.05 -23.12
N GLY A 163 21.66 0.10 -23.38
CA GLY A 163 20.49 0.19 -24.27
C GLY A 163 19.15 -0.09 -23.59
N GLU A 164 19.15 -0.24 -22.26
CA GLU A 164 17.95 -0.46 -21.47
C GLU A 164 17.71 0.71 -20.50
N VAL A 165 16.49 1.24 -20.48
CA VAL A 165 16.06 2.25 -19.50
C VAL A 165 15.23 1.58 -18.43
N ARG A 166 15.67 1.65 -17.17
CA ARG A 166 14.92 1.06 -16.05
C ARG A 166 13.82 2.02 -15.62
N ILE A 167 12.65 1.46 -15.34
CA ILE A 167 11.43 2.18 -15.02
C ILE A 167 10.83 1.57 -13.76
N SER A 168 10.45 2.39 -12.79
CA SER A 168 9.66 1.92 -11.65
C SER A 168 8.28 1.42 -12.13
N GLY A 169 7.82 0.29 -11.60
CA GLY A 169 6.53 -0.30 -11.94
C GLY A 169 5.33 0.60 -11.59
N SER A 170 5.53 1.59 -10.71
CA SER A 170 4.52 2.58 -10.32
C SER A 170 4.38 3.76 -11.29
N VAL A 171 5.32 3.96 -12.23
CA VAL A 171 5.27 5.08 -13.19
C VAL A 171 4.01 4.98 -14.05
N SER A 172 3.38 6.13 -14.29
CA SER A 172 2.12 6.19 -15.05
C SER A 172 2.32 5.80 -16.52
N VAL A 173 1.30 5.20 -17.14
CA VAL A 173 1.35 4.84 -18.58
C VAL A 173 1.49 6.10 -19.45
N VAL A 174 0.86 7.21 -19.04
CA VAL A 174 0.96 8.51 -19.72
C VAL A 174 2.42 8.99 -19.77
N GLU A 175 3.12 8.96 -18.64
CA GLU A 175 4.51 9.43 -18.56
C GLU A 175 5.48 8.53 -19.34
N VAL A 176 5.24 7.21 -19.36
CA VAL A 176 5.99 6.27 -20.21
C VAL A 176 5.76 6.55 -21.68
N ASN A 177 4.51 6.80 -22.10
CA ASN A 177 4.18 7.18 -23.47
C ASN A 177 4.89 8.46 -23.89
N GLU A 178 4.84 9.51 -23.05
CA GLU A 178 5.49 10.79 -23.32
C GLU A 178 7.02 10.66 -23.42
N ARG A 179 7.64 9.84 -22.56
CA ARG A 179 9.10 9.71 -22.52
C ARG A 179 9.66 8.91 -23.69
N PHE A 180 9.01 7.82 -24.07
CA PHE A 180 9.53 6.88 -25.08
C PHE A 180 8.78 6.96 -26.42
N ASP A 181 7.88 7.94 -26.58
CA ASP A 181 7.03 8.11 -27.77
C ASP A 181 6.22 6.83 -28.08
N LEU A 182 5.63 6.25 -27.04
CA LEU A 182 4.79 5.04 -27.13
C LEU A 182 3.31 5.40 -27.16
N SER A 183 2.49 4.44 -27.59
CA SER A 183 1.02 4.56 -27.63
C SER A 183 0.35 3.43 -26.84
N LEU A 184 0.78 3.24 -25.60
CA LEU A 184 0.18 2.29 -24.68
C LEU A 184 -1.21 2.77 -24.23
N PRO A 185 -2.17 1.87 -23.99
CA PRO A 185 -3.52 2.22 -23.57
C PRO A 185 -3.54 2.77 -22.13
N ASP A 186 -3.50 4.10 -22.02
CA ASP A 186 -3.51 4.88 -20.77
C ASP A 186 -4.93 5.09 -20.19
N ASP A 187 -5.97 4.79 -20.96
CA ASP A 187 -7.36 4.77 -20.53
C ASP A 187 -7.74 3.50 -19.71
N THR A 188 -6.97 2.44 -19.91
CA THR A 188 -7.24 1.09 -19.36
C THR A 188 -6.32 0.76 -18.20
N TYR A 189 -5.10 1.30 -18.21
CA TYR A 189 -4.07 1.01 -17.21
C TYR A 189 -3.48 2.31 -16.67
N GLU A 190 -3.43 2.42 -15.34
CA GLU A 190 -2.88 3.61 -14.67
C GLU A 190 -1.35 3.61 -14.69
N THR A 191 -0.71 2.46 -14.45
CA THR A 191 0.75 2.32 -14.32
C THR A 191 1.34 1.32 -15.30
N ILE A 192 2.65 1.45 -15.57
CA ILE A 192 3.37 0.53 -16.46
C ILE A 192 3.41 -0.90 -15.92
N GLY A 193 3.50 -1.08 -14.60
CA GLY A 193 3.37 -2.38 -13.96
C GLY A 193 1.98 -2.98 -14.15
N GLY A 194 0.93 -2.16 -14.07
CA GLY A 194 -0.44 -2.57 -14.35
C GLY A 194 -0.63 -3.00 -15.81
N TYR A 195 -0.09 -2.23 -16.75
CA TYR A 195 -0.10 -2.56 -18.18
C TYR A 195 0.58 -3.90 -18.48
N VAL A 196 1.81 -4.11 -17.98
CA VAL A 196 2.57 -5.34 -18.19
C VAL A 196 1.86 -6.54 -17.58
N PHE A 197 1.36 -6.40 -16.35
CA PHE A 197 0.61 -7.45 -15.66
C PHE A 197 -0.66 -7.84 -16.43
N GLY A 198 -1.44 -6.85 -16.88
CA GLY A 198 -2.65 -7.06 -17.68
C GLY A 198 -2.36 -7.76 -19.00
N THR A 199 -1.29 -7.34 -19.69
CA THR A 199 -0.88 -7.90 -20.98
C THR A 199 -0.39 -9.35 -20.86
N LEU A 200 0.33 -9.70 -19.78
CA LEU A 200 0.78 -11.07 -19.53
C LEU A 200 -0.38 -12.02 -19.20
N GLY A 201 -1.49 -11.51 -18.63
CA GLY A 201 -2.66 -12.32 -18.26
C GLY A 201 -2.40 -13.36 -17.17
N ARG A 202 -1.26 -13.26 -16.47
CA ARG A 202 -0.83 -14.15 -15.38
C ARG A 202 0.07 -13.39 -14.41
N ILE A 203 0.36 -13.99 -13.26
CA ILE A 203 1.36 -13.46 -12.32
C ILE A 203 2.70 -13.31 -13.05
N ALA A 204 3.23 -12.09 -13.01
CA ALA A 204 4.49 -11.73 -13.62
C ALA A 204 5.67 -12.40 -12.89
N ARG A 205 6.69 -12.73 -13.66
CA ARG A 205 7.97 -13.26 -13.18
C ARG A 205 9.09 -12.40 -13.73
N VAL A 206 10.18 -12.32 -12.98
CA VAL A 206 11.42 -11.68 -13.46
C VAL A 206 11.84 -12.33 -14.79
N GLY A 207 12.14 -11.49 -15.78
CA GLY A 207 12.46 -11.89 -17.14
C GLY A 207 11.27 -12.08 -18.07
N ASP A 208 10.03 -11.89 -17.61
CA ASP A 208 8.88 -11.82 -18.52
C ASP A 208 8.99 -10.60 -19.44
N GLU A 209 8.57 -10.75 -20.69
CA GLU A 209 8.67 -9.71 -21.71
C GLU A 209 7.30 -9.43 -22.35
N VAL A 210 7.03 -8.15 -22.60
CA VAL A 210 5.91 -7.65 -23.40
C VAL A 210 6.46 -6.95 -24.63
N ILE A 211 6.18 -7.52 -25.80
CA ILE A 211 6.68 -7.00 -27.08
C ILE A 211 5.76 -5.90 -27.57
N LEU A 212 6.36 -4.79 -28.01
CA LEU A 212 5.69 -3.59 -28.51
C LEU A 212 6.25 -3.19 -29.88
N PRO A 213 5.52 -2.38 -30.67
CA PRO A 213 6.12 -1.68 -31.80
C PRO A 213 7.30 -0.83 -31.31
N GLY A 214 8.50 -1.05 -31.85
CA GLY A 214 9.70 -0.28 -31.52
C GLY A 214 10.51 -0.77 -30.33
N GLY A 215 10.15 -1.91 -29.70
CA GLY A 215 10.95 -2.48 -28.61
C GLY A 215 10.20 -3.49 -27.74
N LEU A 216 10.70 -3.72 -26.53
CA LEU A 216 10.04 -4.56 -25.54
C LEU A 216 10.14 -3.95 -24.13
N ILE A 217 9.19 -4.33 -23.28
CA ILE A 217 9.26 -4.10 -21.85
C ILE A 217 9.59 -5.43 -21.16
N ARG A 218 10.67 -5.48 -20.37
CA ARG A 218 11.09 -6.65 -19.59
C ARG A 218 10.87 -6.43 -18.10
N VAL A 219 10.34 -7.43 -17.40
CA VAL A 219 10.21 -7.40 -15.93
C VAL A 219 11.57 -7.62 -15.28
N LEU A 220 12.04 -6.66 -14.48
CA LEU A 220 13.32 -6.73 -13.76
C LEU A 220 13.17 -7.25 -12.33
N SER A 221 12.14 -6.80 -11.61
CA SER A 221 11.86 -7.25 -10.25
C SER A 221 10.36 -7.27 -9.97
N VAL A 222 9.97 -8.16 -9.05
CA VAL A 222 8.61 -8.29 -8.55
C VAL A 222 8.66 -8.30 -7.02
N ASP A 223 7.76 -7.54 -6.40
CA ASP A 223 7.56 -7.50 -4.97
C ASP A 223 6.20 -8.16 -4.65
N GLY A 224 6.25 -9.37 -4.09
CA GLY A 224 5.08 -10.22 -3.90
C GLY A 224 4.37 -10.56 -5.22
N ARG A 225 3.30 -9.82 -5.54
CA ARG A 225 2.52 -9.95 -6.80
C ARG A 225 2.58 -8.70 -7.67
N ARG A 226 3.23 -7.64 -7.20
CA ARG A 226 3.35 -6.36 -7.89
C ARG A 226 4.65 -6.34 -8.69
N ILE A 227 4.60 -5.81 -9.90
CA ILE A 227 5.81 -5.54 -10.67
C ILE A 227 6.46 -4.31 -10.07
N GLU A 228 7.68 -4.45 -9.56
CA GLU A 228 8.41 -3.38 -8.88
C GLU A 228 9.27 -2.60 -9.88
N ARG A 229 9.95 -3.27 -10.82
CA ARG A 229 10.70 -2.61 -11.90
C ARG A 229 10.54 -3.32 -13.24
N VAL A 230 10.59 -2.52 -14.29
CA VAL A 230 10.70 -2.98 -15.68
C VAL A 230 11.85 -2.28 -16.41
N ALA A 231 12.28 -2.84 -17.52
CA ALA A 231 13.22 -2.22 -18.46
C ALA A 231 12.51 -2.01 -19.80
N TRP A 232 12.60 -0.80 -20.35
CA TRP A 232 12.34 -0.56 -21.76
C TRP A 232 13.61 -0.82 -22.56
N VAL A 233 13.48 -1.66 -23.59
CA VAL A 233 14.56 -1.99 -24.53
C VAL A 233 14.09 -1.60 -25.92
N ALA A 234 14.65 -0.51 -26.45
CA ALA A 234 14.31 -0.05 -27.80
C ALA A 234 14.87 -1.03 -28.85
N GLU A 235 14.12 -1.26 -29.92
CA GLU A 235 14.60 -2.02 -31.07
C GLU A 235 15.70 -1.20 -31.79
N PRO A 236 16.85 -1.80 -32.12
CA PRO A 236 17.91 -1.07 -32.80
C PRO A 236 17.41 -0.55 -34.14
N ALA A 237 17.63 0.74 -34.41
CA ALA A 237 17.29 1.35 -35.70
C ALA A 237 17.99 0.55 -36.80
N ALA A 238 17.23 -0.01 -37.75
CA ALA A 238 17.80 -0.68 -38.91
C ALA A 238 18.70 0.30 -39.65
N GLU A 239 20.01 0.06 -39.64
CA GLU A 239 20.94 0.78 -40.50
C GLU A 239 20.44 0.64 -41.93
N SER A 240 20.00 1.76 -42.51
CA SER A 240 19.63 1.81 -43.92
C SER A 240 20.89 1.57 -44.73
N GLU A 241 21.09 0.33 -45.21
CA GLU A 241 22.06 0.02 -46.26
C GLU A 241 21.76 0.92 -47.45
N THR A 242 22.56 1.98 -47.57
CA THR A 242 22.54 2.86 -48.73
C THR A 242 23.33 2.14 -49.81
N VAL A 243 22.62 1.60 -50.81
CA VAL A 243 23.20 1.11 -52.08
C VAL A 243 23.49 2.29 -53.00
#